data_AF-A0A5D3FPG9-F1
#
_entry.id   AF-A0A5D3FPG9-F1
#
_cell.length_a   1.000
_cell.length_b   1.000
_cell.length_c   1.000
_cell.angle_alpha   90.00
_cell.angle_beta   90.00
_cell.angle_gamma   90.00
#
_symmetry.space_group_name_H-M   'P 1'
#
loop_
_entity.id
_entity.type
_entity.pdbx_description
1 polymer ?
#
loop_
_entity_poly.entity_id
_entity_poly.type
_entity_poly.pdbx_seq_one_letter_code
_entity_poly.pdbx_strand_id
1 'polypeptide(L)'
;MSAARLAREAERQIAGFAVYELPDGSWRAVSQRDGARVVEHERWCELAWACVSSRIADELRVAGEELAARMSEPGRAWRNEPRPFK
;
A
#
# COMPACT_ATOMS: atom_id res chain seq x y z
N MET A 1 -32.27 4.20 -3.59
CA MET A 1 -30.81 4.39 -3.66
C MET A 1 -30.17 3.02 -3.64
N SER A 2 -29.46 2.62 -4.69
CA SER A 2 -28.65 1.41 -4.65
C SER A 2 -27.48 1.63 -3.69
N ALA A 3 -27.20 0.69 -2.81
CA ALA A 3 -26.03 0.74 -1.94
C ALA A 3 -24.78 0.24 -2.69
N ALA A 4 -23.60 0.67 -2.25
CA ALA A 4 -22.34 0.13 -2.78
C ALA A 4 -22.34 -1.40 -2.70
N ARG A 5 -22.04 -2.06 -3.81
CA ARG A 5 -22.04 -3.51 -3.94
C ARG A 5 -20.64 -4.03 -3.71
N LEU A 6 -20.48 -5.07 -2.90
CA LEU A 6 -19.19 -5.75 -2.79
C LEU A 6 -18.75 -6.29 -4.16
N ALA A 7 -17.49 -6.05 -4.52
CA ALA A 7 -16.92 -6.47 -5.80
C ALA A 7 -16.89 -8.00 -5.94
N ARG A 8 -16.83 -8.47 -7.20
CA ARG A 8 -16.75 -9.91 -7.50
C ARG A 8 -15.39 -10.47 -7.10
N GLU A 9 -15.28 -11.80 -7.01
CA GLU A 9 -14.06 -12.46 -6.53
C GLU A 9 -12.79 -12.06 -7.30
N ALA A 10 -12.84 -12.00 -8.63
CA ALA A 10 -11.71 -11.57 -9.45
C ALA A 10 -11.26 -10.12 -9.13
N GLU A 11 -12.21 -9.23 -8.89
CA GLU A 11 -11.97 -7.80 -8.61
C GLU A 11 -11.49 -7.56 -7.17
N ARG A 12 -11.72 -8.52 -6.26
CA ARG A 12 -11.30 -8.49 -4.85
C ARG A 12 -9.88 -8.98 -4.60
N GLN A 13 -9.13 -9.34 -5.63
CA GLN A 13 -7.75 -9.83 -5.49
C GLN A 13 -6.74 -8.72 -5.09
N ILE A 14 -7.20 -7.48 -4.87
CA ILE A 14 -6.37 -6.39 -4.36
C ILE A 14 -6.09 -6.63 -2.86
N ALA A 15 -4.94 -7.23 -2.57
CA ALA A 15 -4.56 -7.60 -1.20
C ALA A 15 -4.58 -6.41 -0.23
N GLY A 16 -5.19 -6.61 0.94
CA GLY A 16 -5.30 -5.59 1.99
C GLY A 16 -6.43 -4.58 1.81
N PHE A 17 -7.28 -4.73 0.78
CA PHE A 17 -8.41 -3.84 0.54
C PHE A 17 -9.74 -4.60 0.44
N ALA A 18 -10.80 -4.02 0.99
CA ALA A 18 -12.17 -4.38 0.67
C ALA A 18 -12.65 -3.52 -0.51
N VAL A 19 -13.09 -4.17 -1.59
CA VAL A 19 -13.38 -3.51 -2.87
C VAL A 19 -14.88 -3.54 -3.16
N TYR A 20 -15.42 -2.41 -3.60
CA TYR A 20 -16.83 -2.20 -3.86
C TYR A 20 -17.04 -1.53 -5.22
N GLU A 21 -18.11 -1.89 -5.91
CA GLU A 21 -18.66 -1.16 -7.05
C GLU A 21 -19.74 -0.20 -6.53
N LEU A 22 -19.63 1.07 -6.91
CA LEU A 22 -20.57 2.12 -6.53
C LEU A 22 -21.76 2.17 -7.51
N PRO A 23 -22.89 2.79 -7.11
CA PRO A 23 -24.09 2.84 -7.95
C PRO A 23 -23.93 3.56 -9.30
N ASP A 24 -22.93 4.44 -9.39
CA ASP A 24 -22.56 5.17 -10.61
C ASP A 24 -21.60 4.38 -11.52
N GLY A 25 -21.26 3.15 -11.16
CA GLY A 25 -20.32 2.28 -11.89
C GLY A 25 -18.86 2.54 -11.58
N SER A 26 -18.55 3.51 -10.69
CA SER A 26 -17.21 3.72 -10.18
C SER A 26 -16.84 2.67 -9.12
N TRP A 27 -15.59 2.69 -8.68
CA TRP A 27 -15.02 1.70 -7.79
C TRP A 27 -14.45 2.35 -6.53
N ARG A 28 -14.64 1.68 -5.40
CA ARG A 28 -14.12 2.09 -4.10
C ARG A 28 -13.33 0.96 -3.46
N ALA A 29 -12.16 1.26 -2.93
CA ALA A 29 -11.36 0.36 -2.12
C ALA A 29 -11.16 0.96 -0.72
N VAL A 30 -11.38 0.14 0.31
CA VAL A 30 -11.18 0.52 1.71
C VAL A 30 -10.08 -0.35 2.30
N SER A 31 -9.06 0.28 2.85
CA SER A 31 -7.95 -0.41 3.52
C SER A 31 -8.45 -1.25 4.70
N GLN A 32 -8.08 -2.52 4.74
CA GLN A 32 -8.40 -3.41 5.85
C GLN A 32 -7.45 -3.22 7.05
N ARG A 33 -6.31 -2.55 6.85
CA ARG A 33 -5.30 -2.35 7.89
C ARG A 33 -5.71 -1.26 8.88
N ASP A 34 -6.21 -0.15 8.37
CA ASP A 34 -6.57 1.03 9.16
C ASP A 34 -8.07 1.38 9.09
N GLY A 35 -8.82 0.80 8.14
CA GLY A 35 -10.23 1.11 7.92
C GLY A 35 -10.50 2.56 7.48
N ALA A 36 -9.47 3.38 7.35
CA ALA A 36 -9.56 4.83 7.17
C ALA A 36 -9.14 5.25 5.77
N ARG A 37 -8.20 4.53 5.15
CA ARG A 37 -7.81 4.83 3.78
C ARG A 37 -8.86 4.34 2.80
N VAL A 38 -9.48 5.29 2.11
CA VAL A 38 -10.44 5.05 1.03
C VAL A 38 -9.85 5.58 -0.28
N VAL A 39 -9.92 4.76 -1.32
CA VAL A 39 -9.49 5.10 -2.68
C VAL A 39 -10.68 4.92 -3.60
N GLU A 40 -10.92 5.87 -4.50
CA GLU A 40 -12.02 5.82 -5.46
C GLU A 40 -11.53 6.14 -6.87
N HIS A 41 -12.00 5.38 -7.85
CA HIS A 41 -11.70 5.60 -9.26
C HIS A 41 -12.86 5.14 -10.13
N GLU A 42 -13.06 5.81 -11.27
CA GLU A 42 -14.08 5.43 -12.25
C GLU A 42 -13.80 4.03 -12.85
N ARG A 43 -12.53 3.68 -13.02
CA ARG A 43 -12.11 2.42 -13.64
C ARG A 43 -11.46 1.49 -12.62
N TRP A 44 -11.85 0.22 -12.65
CA TRP A 44 -11.30 -0.81 -11.77
C TRP A 44 -9.77 -0.93 -11.86
N CYS A 45 -9.20 -0.86 -13.07
CA CYS A 45 -7.75 -0.99 -13.25
C CYS A 45 -6.97 0.17 -12.62
N GLU A 46 -7.55 1.37 -12.60
CA GLU A 46 -6.96 2.54 -11.97
C GLU A 46 -7.04 2.43 -10.45
N LEU A 47 -8.18 1.98 -9.93
CA LEU A 47 -8.32 1.63 -8.51
C LEU A 47 -7.27 0.61 -8.07
N ALA A 48 -7.11 -0.48 -8.84
CA ALA A 48 -6.15 -1.53 -8.56
C ALA A 48 -4.72 -0.99 -8.49
N TRP A 49 -4.31 -0.19 -9.48
CA TRP A 49 -2.99 0.42 -9.49
C TRP A 49 -2.77 1.40 -8.34
N ALA A 50 -3.76 2.23 -8.01
CA ALA A 50 -3.69 3.17 -6.90
C ALA A 50 -3.51 2.44 -5.56
N CYS A 51 -4.27 1.35 -5.33
CA CYS A 51 -4.16 0.54 -4.12
C CYS A 51 -2.79 -0.12 -3.99
N VAL A 52 -2.29 -0.74 -5.07
CA VAL A 52 -0.97 -1.38 -5.08
C VAL A 52 0.14 -0.37 -4.83
N SER A 53 0.10 0.78 -5.51
CA SER A 53 1.09 1.85 -5.36
C SER A 53 1.08 2.41 -3.94
N SER A 54 -0.11 2.63 -3.38
CA SER A 54 -0.30 3.10 -2.02
C SER A 54 0.29 2.12 -0.98
N ARG A 55 0.09 0.81 -1.17
CA ARG A 55 0.67 -0.21 -0.30
C ARG A 55 2.20 -0.23 -0.38
N ILE A 56 2.77 -0.18 -1.58
CA ILE A 56 4.22 -0.15 -1.78
C ILE A 56 4.82 1.10 -1.12
N ALA A 57 4.20 2.26 -1.30
CA ALA A 57 4.65 3.51 -0.69
C ALA A 57 4.68 3.43 0.85
N ASP A 58 3.67 2.83 1.46
CA ASP A 58 3.63 2.61 2.91
C ASP A 58 4.71 1.65 3.38
N GLU A 59 4.91 0.53 2.69
CA GLU A 59 5.95 -0.45 3.02
C GLU A 59 7.34 0.18 2.95
N LEU A 60 7.60 0.98 1.90
CA LEU A 60 8.86 1.71 1.74
C LEU A 60 9.04 2.79 2.81
N ARG A 61 7.98 3.51 3.18
CA ARG A 61 8.03 4.51 4.26
C ARG A 61 8.43 3.85 5.59
N VAL A 62 7.77 2.75 5.97
CA VAL A 62 8.08 2.02 7.21
C VAL A 62 9.52 1.51 7.20
N ALA A 63 9.95 0.87 6.11
CA ALA A 63 11.33 0.39 5.99
C ALA A 63 12.36 1.54 6.07
N GLY A 64 12.04 2.70 5.50
CA GLY A 64 12.86 3.91 5.58
C GLY A 64 12.97 4.46 7.00
N GLU A 65 11.85 4.50 7.74
CA GLU A 65 11.81 4.92 9.16
C GLU A 65 12.64 3.96 10.04
N GLU A 66 12.50 2.65 9.83
CA GLU A 66 13.30 1.64 10.54
C GLU A 66 14.79 1.78 10.22
N LEU A 67 15.16 2.01 8.97
CA LEU A 67 16.55 2.24 8.57
C LEU A 67 17.11 3.52 9.23
N ALA A 68 16.35 4.61 9.19
CA ALA A 68 16.74 5.88 9.81
C ALA A 68 16.93 5.74 11.32
N ALA A 69 16.03 5.02 12.00
CA ALA A 69 16.16 4.73 13.44
C ALA A 69 17.42 3.90 13.74
N ARG A 70 17.74 2.91 12.92
CA ARG A 70 18.97 2.10 13.10
C ARG A 70 20.24 2.91 12.82
N MET A 71 20.17 3.90 11.95
CA MET A 71 21.30 4.81 11.67
C MET A 71 21.53 5.84 12.77
N SER A 72 20.51 6.20 13.55
CA SER A 72 20.65 7.15 14.65
C SER A 72 21.17 6.51 15.95
N GLU A 73 21.29 5.18 16.02
CA GLU A 73 21.89 4.45 17.14
C GLU A 73 23.41 4.76 17.26
N PRO A 74 23.88 5.34 18.38
CA PRO A 74 25.30 5.60 18.60
C PRO A 74 26.12 4.29 18.57
N GLY A 75 27.16 4.25 17.71
CA GLY A 75 28.06 3.09 17.60
C GLY A 75 27.78 2.15 16.42
N ARG A 76 26.70 2.35 15.66
CA ARG A 76 26.45 1.68 14.37
C ARG A 76 27.05 2.47 13.21
N ALA A 77 28.38 2.52 13.12
CA ALA A 77 29.03 2.88 11.87
C ALA A 77 28.69 1.81 10.82
N TRP A 78 27.85 2.14 9.85
CA TRP A 78 27.55 1.25 8.73
C TRP A 78 28.88 0.95 8.01
N ARG A 79 29.31 -0.32 8.01
CA ARG A 79 30.62 -0.71 7.46
C ARG A 79 30.60 -0.59 5.93
N ASN A 80 30.93 0.59 5.43
CA ASN A 80 31.34 0.84 4.05
C ASN A 80 32.86 0.76 3.88
N GLU A 81 33.59 0.11 4.81
CA GLU A 81 35.00 -0.16 4.55
C GLU A 81 35.10 -1.22 3.44
N PRO A 82 35.68 -0.88 2.28
CA PRO A 82 35.99 -1.90 1.29
C PRO A 82 36.94 -2.87 1.97
N ARG A 83 36.56 -4.15 2.07
CA ARG A 83 37.51 -5.15 2.56
C ARG A 83 38.71 -5.13 1.61
N PRO A 84 39.94 -4.97 2.11
CA PRO A 84 41.11 -5.18 1.25
C PRO A 84 41.06 -6.64 0.79
N PHE A 85 41.00 -6.84 -0.53
CA PHE A 85 41.24 -8.15 -1.11
C PHE A 85 42.64 -8.60 -0.68
N LYS A 86 42.71 -9.70 0.05
CA LYS A 86 43.95 -10.44 0.32
C LYS A 86 44.00 -11.65 -0.59
#